data_AF-A0A8D8USW5-F1
#
_entry.id   AF-A0A8D8USW5-F1
#
_cell.length_a   1.000
_cell.length_b   1.000
_cell.length_c   1.000
_cell.angle_alpha   90.00
_cell.angle_beta   90.00
_cell.angle_gamma   90.00
#
_symmetry.space_group_name_H-M   'P 1'
#
loop_
_entity.id
_entity.type
_entity.pdbx_description
1 polymer ?
#
loop_
_entity_poly.entity_id
_entity_poly.type
_entity_poly.pdbx_seq_one_letter_code
_entity_poly.pdbx_strand_id
1 'polypeptide(L)'
;MNAVISIGTNDLYKTDTETFIKELEDTCKPFNRTILISTPPQTNQKINQDIINFNTRIKHHFKTKNRIDILNTHNFIKKQHLARDGVHLGWKAKRWLAIKISTLIQNEDNNTQTKEISTQEKCPKTNKTNEPIKKAQEKPWNEQFLRWQQQKNERWQQLAQVLSRKNTETQQHQNNNEKRDKDWPALQPKPMNITKTATNTSYDNMTNGIQTDSAYFFH
;
A
#
# COMPACT_ATOMS: atom_id res chain seq x y z
N MET A 1 21.99 2.49 10.54
CA MET A 1 20.57 2.70 10.94
C MET A 1 19.73 1.58 10.33
N ASN A 2 18.77 1.05 11.09
CA ASN A 2 17.81 0.07 10.59
C ASN A 2 16.52 0.77 10.14
N ALA A 3 15.86 0.24 9.11
CA ALA A 3 14.58 0.74 8.62
C ALA A 3 13.49 -0.32 8.67
N VAL A 4 12.25 0.14 8.86
CA VAL A 4 11.05 -0.67 8.67
C VAL A 4 10.25 -0.01 7.56
N ILE A 5 10.05 -0.71 6.45
CA ILE A 5 9.34 -0.22 5.27
C ILE A 5 8.08 -1.05 5.10
N SER A 6 6.93 -0.37 5.02
CA SER A 6 5.66 -1.01 4.70
C SER A 6 5.32 -0.80 3.24
N ILE A 7 5.03 -1.88 2.55
CA ILE A 7 4.44 -1.83 1.21
C ILE A 7 2.91 -1.92 1.35
N GLY A 8 2.18 -1.13 0.58
CA GLY A 8 0.74 -1.06 0.59
C GLY A 8 0.10 -1.53 -0.72
N THR A 9 -1.22 -1.68 -0.70
CA THR A 9 -1.99 -1.96 -1.93
C THR A 9 -2.04 -0.78 -2.90
N ASN A 10 -1.69 0.42 -2.45
CA ASN A 10 -1.57 1.56 -3.36
C ASN A 10 -0.38 1.42 -4.31
N ASP A 11 0.68 0.72 -3.88
CA ASP A 11 1.89 0.53 -4.68
C ASP A 11 1.68 -0.50 -5.80
N LEU A 12 0.72 -1.42 -5.61
CA LEU A 12 0.35 -2.45 -6.57
C LEU A 12 -0.20 -1.88 -7.89
N TYR A 13 -0.92 -0.76 -7.83
CA TYR A 13 -1.68 -0.24 -8.98
C TYR A 13 -1.19 1.12 -9.50
N LYS A 14 -0.27 1.78 -8.80
CA LYS A 14 0.21 3.12 -9.18
C LYS A 14 1.43 3.10 -10.09
N THR A 15 2.27 2.08 -9.95
CA THR A 15 3.55 1.99 -10.65
C THR A 15 3.73 0.57 -11.16
N ASP A 16 4.39 0.43 -12.31
CA ASP A 16 4.86 -0.88 -12.76
C ASP A 16 5.69 -1.58 -11.67
N THR A 17 5.56 -2.89 -11.57
CA THR A 17 6.21 -3.68 -10.51
C THR A 17 7.73 -3.61 -10.58
N GLU A 18 8.33 -3.59 -11.77
CA GLU A 18 9.80 -3.54 -11.91
C GLU A 18 10.35 -2.18 -11.47
N THR A 19 9.68 -1.11 -11.88
CA THR A 19 9.96 0.27 -11.48
C THR A 19 9.84 0.43 -9.97
N PHE A 20 8.75 -0.08 -9.37
CA PHE A 20 8.57 -0.09 -7.93
C PHE A 20 9.69 -0.84 -7.19
N ILE A 21 10.08 -2.03 -7.69
CA ILE A 21 11.16 -2.82 -7.09
C ILE A 21 12.48 -2.04 -7.11
N LYS A 22 12.77 -1.34 -8.21
CA LYS A 22 13.97 -0.49 -8.33
C LYS A 22 13.95 0.67 -7.33
N GLU A 23 12.83 1.38 -7.23
CA GLU A 23 12.66 2.47 -6.26
C GLU A 23 12.78 1.97 -4.81
N LEU A 24 12.23 0.79 -4.54
CA LEU A 24 12.33 0.15 -3.24
C LEU A 24 13.79 -0.25 -2.93
N GLU A 25 14.53 -0.79 -3.90
CA GLU A 25 15.95 -1.09 -3.73
C GLU A 25 16.74 0.19 -3.42
N ASP A 26 16.52 1.27 -4.17
CA ASP A 26 17.14 2.57 -3.93
C ASP A 26 16.82 3.11 -2.53
N THR A 27 15.57 2.98 -2.10
CA THR A 27 15.12 3.37 -0.76
C THR A 27 15.80 2.54 0.34
N CYS A 28 16.12 1.27 0.07
CA CYS A 28 16.79 0.39 1.04
C CYS A 28 18.30 0.62 1.13
N LYS A 29 18.93 1.22 0.10
CA LYS A 29 20.40 1.42 0.03
C LYS A 29 21.04 2.10 1.25
N PRO A 30 20.50 3.19 1.83
CA PRO A 30 21.13 3.90 2.94
C PRO A 30 21.03 3.18 4.28
N PHE A 31 20.29 2.08 4.37
CA PHE A 31 20.08 1.35 5.63
C PHE A 31 20.99 0.13 5.73
N ASN A 32 21.48 -0.14 6.94
CA ASN A 32 22.30 -1.32 7.22
C ASN A 32 21.47 -2.59 7.12
N ARG A 33 20.21 -2.49 7.58
CA ARG A 33 19.21 -3.54 7.53
C ARG A 33 17.85 -2.93 7.31
N THR A 34 17.03 -3.59 6.52
CA THR A 34 15.64 -3.21 6.27
C THR A 34 14.70 -4.37 6.58
N ILE A 35 13.69 -4.13 7.40
CA ILE A 35 12.55 -5.03 7.57
C ILE A 35 11.45 -4.56 6.61
N LEU A 36 11.20 -5.34 5.58
CA LEU A 36 10.20 -5.08 4.57
C LEU A 36 8.90 -5.81 4.91
N ILE A 37 7.85 -5.08 5.21
CA ILE A 37 6.53 -5.63 5.52
C ILE A 37 5.78 -5.83 4.20
N SER A 38 5.43 -7.09 3.91
CA SER A 38 4.65 -7.41 2.70
C SER A 38 3.21 -6.91 2.83
N THR A 39 2.59 -6.58 1.70
CA THR A 39 1.21 -6.11 1.66
C THR A 39 0.27 -7.16 2.29
N PRO A 40 -0.56 -6.81 3.28
CA PRO A 40 -1.46 -7.75 3.95
C PRO A 40 -2.63 -8.17 3.05
N PRO A 41 -3.30 -9.31 3.33
CA PRO A 41 -4.50 -9.68 2.58
C PRO A 41 -5.64 -8.72 2.87
N GLN A 42 -6.55 -8.57 1.92
CA GLN A 42 -7.77 -7.78 2.01
C GLN A 42 -9.03 -8.67 2.02
N THR A 43 -10.18 -8.06 2.31
CA THR A 43 -11.46 -8.78 2.24
C THR A 43 -11.80 -9.20 0.81
N ASN A 44 -11.48 -8.37 -0.19
CA ASN A 44 -11.72 -8.64 -1.61
C ASN A 44 -10.78 -9.76 -2.12
N GLN A 45 -11.36 -10.89 -2.56
CA GLN A 45 -10.60 -12.04 -3.04
C GLN A 45 -9.86 -11.78 -4.35
N LYS A 46 -10.42 -10.98 -5.27
CA LYS A 46 -9.78 -10.70 -6.55
C LYS A 46 -8.45 -9.96 -6.34
N ILE A 47 -8.46 -8.94 -5.46
CA ILE A 47 -7.27 -8.17 -5.11
C ILE A 47 -6.21 -9.04 -4.41
N ASN A 48 -6.63 -10.04 -3.62
CA ASN A 48 -5.67 -10.91 -2.94
C ASN A 48 -4.78 -11.70 -3.90
N GLN A 49 -5.26 -12.07 -5.08
CA GLN A 49 -4.41 -12.75 -6.06
C GLN A 49 -3.30 -11.83 -6.56
N ASP A 50 -3.63 -10.57 -6.85
CA ASP A 50 -2.66 -9.56 -7.26
C ASP A 50 -1.65 -9.28 -6.14
N ILE A 51 -2.12 -9.17 -4.89
CA ILE A 51 -1.25 -9.00 -3.71
C ILE A 51 -0.28 -10.17 -3.56
N ILE A 52 -0.75 -11.41 -3.72
CA ILE A 52 0.09 -12.60 -3.64
C ILE A 52 1.17 -12.57 -4.73
N ASN A 53 0.78 -12.27 -5.96
CA ASN A 53 1.71 -12.19 -7.10
C ASN A 53 2.78 -11.11 -6.86
N PHE A 54 2.36 -9.93 -6.41
CA PHE A 54 3.23 -8.80 -6.11
C PHE A 54 4.20 -9.09 -4.96
N ASN A 55 3.69 -9.59 -3.83
CA ASN A 55 4.51 -10.00 -2.69
C ASN A 55 5.51 -11.10 -3.07
N THR A 56 5.12 -12.01 -3.96
CA THR A 56 6.00 -13.09 -4.45
C THR A 56 7.14 -12.53 -5.29
N ARG A 57 6.87 -11.59 -6.19
CA ARG A 57 7.90 -10.92 -7.01
C ARG A 57 8.91 -10.16 -6.15
N ILE A 58 8.42 -9.37 -5.18
CA ILE A 58 9.27 -8.67 -4.21
C ILE A 58 10.12 -9.68 -3.44
N LYS A 59 9.51 -10.74 -2.93
CA LYS A 59 10.22 -11.79 -2.19
C LYS A 59 11.31 -12.44 -3.02
N HIS A 60 11.02 -12.76 -4.28
CA HIS A 60 12.00 -13.34 -5.19
C HIS A 60 13.18 -12.41 -5.43
N HIS A 61 12.91 -11.13 -5.71
CA HIS A 61 13.95 -10.13 -5.98
C HIS A 61 14.90 -9.93 -4.80
N PHE A 62 14.36 -9.83 -3.58
CA PHE A 62 15.15 -9.58 -2.38
C PHE A 62 15.69 -10.84 -1.69
N LYS A 63 15.37 -12.05 -2.18
CA LYS A 63 15.79 -13.32 -1.56
C LYS A 63 17.31 -13.43 -1.35
N THR A 64 18.09 -12.86 -2.26
CA THR A 64 19.57 -12.91 -2.23
C THR A 64 20.21 -11.73 -1.50
N LYS A 65 19.41 -10.78 -1.00
CA LYS A 65 19.91 -9.55 -0.38
C LYS A 65 19.94 -9.73 1.13
N ASN A 66 21.10 -10.11 1.67
CA ASN A 66 21.31 -10.44 3.10
C ASN A 66 20.93 -9.34 4.11
N ARG A 67 20.73 -8.11 3.67
CA ARG A 67 20.34 -6.96 4.52
C ARG A 67 18.84 -6.68 4.56
N ILE A 68 18.01 -7.46 3.84
CA ILE A 68 16.57 -7.21 3.73
C ILE A 68 15.81 -8.42 4.27
N ASP A 69 15.15 -8.23 5.41
CA ASP A 69 14.26 -9.22 5.99
C ASP A 69 12.84 -8.96 5.55
N ILE A 70 12.20 -9.96 4.95
CA ILE A 70 10.82 -9.82 4.47
C ILE A 70 9.86 -10.42 5.49
N LEU A 71 9.09 -9.56 6.14
CA LEU A 71 8.02 -9.96 7.03
C LEU A 71 6.75 -10.27 6.23
N ASN A 72 6.55 -11.55 5.92
CA ASN A 72 5.39 -12.02 5.18
C ASN A 72 4.12 -11.98 6.05
N THR A 73 3.30 -10.96 5.84
CA THR A 73 2.04 -10.74 6.57
C THR A 73 0.98 -11.81 6.31
N HIS A 74 0.97 -12.46 5.15
CA HIS A 74 -0.03 -13.49 4.81
C HIS A 74 0.05 -14.75 5.69
N ASN A 75 1.21 -14.97 6.32
CA ASN A 75 1.40 -16.10 7.22
C ASN A 75 0.59 -15.96 8.52
N PHE A 76 0.31 -14.74 8.98
CA PHE A 76 -0.30 -14.51 10.29
C PHE A 76 -1.45 -13.48 10.29
N ILE A 77 -1.62 -12.71 9.23
CA ILE A 77 -2.77 -11.82 9.03
C ILE A 77 -3.78 -12.54 8.12
N LYS A 78 -5.05 -12.55 8.56
CA LYS A 78 -6.19 -13.18 7.87
C LYS A 78 -7.33 -12.16 7.81
N LYS A 79 -8.38 -12.43 7.05
CA LYS A 79 -9.50 -11.48 6.86
C LYS A 79 -10.14 -11.03 8.18
N GLN A 80 -10.27 -11.92 9.17
CA GLN A 80 -10.79 -11.58 10.49
C GLN A 80 -9.89 -10.66 11.32
N HIS A 81 -8.65 -10.42 10.87
CA HIS A 81 -7.69 -9.52 11.51
C HIS A 81 -7.74 -8.10 10.93
N LEU A 82 -8.57 -7.86 9.91
CA LEU A 82 -8.73 -6.57 9.27
C LEU A 82 -9.73 -5.67 10.03
N ALA A 83 -9.64 -4.38 9.76
CA ALA A 83 -10.64 -3.41 10.17
C ALA A 83 -11.93 -3.57 9.36
N ARG A 84 -12.96 -2.81 9.71
CA ARG A 84 -14.28 -2.87 9.06
C ARG A 84 -14.24 -2.54 7.57
N ASP A 85 -13.28 -1.73 7.14
CA ASP A 85 -13.07 -1.39 5.73
C ASP A 85 -12.47 -2.53 4.89
N GLY A 86 -12.03 -3.63 5.52
CA GLY A 86 -11.45 -4.77 4.81
C GLY A 86 -10.11 -4.50 4.13
N VAL A 87 -9.47 -3.36 4.42
CA VAL A 87 -8.19 -2.92 3.85
C VAL A 87 -7.16 -2.69 4.96
N HIS A 88 -7.54 -1.93 5.98
CA HIS A 88 -6.64 -1.61 7.08
C HIS A 88 -6.57 -2.76 8.08
N LEU A 89 -5.46 -2.83 8.81
CA LEU A 89 -5.31 -3.79 9.90
C LEU A 89 -6.17 -3.39 11.11
N GLY A 90 -6.85 -4.36 11.70
CA GLY A 90 -7.51 -4.19 12.99
C GLY A 90 -6.50 -4.03 14.14
N TRP A 91 -6.98 -3.57 15.30
CA TRP A 91 -6.14 -3.29 16.47
C TRP A 91 -5.26 -4.47 16.88
N LYS A 92 -5.84 -5.67 17.01
CA LYS A 92 -5.11 -6.89 17.39
C LYS A 92 -4.00 -7.22 16.40
N ALA A 93 -4.27 -7.06 15.11
CA ALA A 93 -3.30 -7.34 14.04
C ALA A 93 -2.13 -6.34 14.04
N LYS A 94 -2.41 -5.05 14.26
CA LYS A 94 -1.37 -4.02 14.42
C LYS A 94 -0.46 -4.34 15.61
N ARG A 95 -1.03 -4.75 16.75
CA ARG A 95 -0.25 -5.14 17.93
C ARG A 95 0.64 -6.36 17.64
N TRP A 96 0.12 -7.39 16.98
CA TRP A 96 0.94 -8.55 16.61
C TRP A 96 2.05 -8.22 15.62
N LEU A 97 1.76 -7.38 14.63
CA LEU A 97 2.75 -6.91 13.67
C LEU A 97 3.88 -6.15 14.39
N ALA A 98 3.53 -5.24 15.30
CA ALA A 98 4.50 -4.50 16.11
C ALA A 98 5.39 -5.44 16.94
N ILE A 99 4.80 -6.42 17.64
CA ILE A 99 5.57 -7.41 18.42
C ILE A 99 6.54 -8.18 17.52
N LYS A 100 6.10 -8.66 16.35
CA LYS A 100 6.99 -9.38 15.42
C LYS A 100 8.15 -8.51 14.94
N ILE A 101 7.90 -7.24 14.61
CA ILE A 101 8.95 -6.30 14.20
C ILE A 101 9.92 -6.05 15.35
N SER A 102 9.42 -5.79 16.56
CA SER A 102 10.25 -5.58 17.75
C SER A 102 11.14 -6.79 18.05
N THR A 103 10.61 -8.02 17.98
CA THR A 103 11.40 -9.24 18.17
C THR A 103 12.48 -9.39 17.09
N LEU A 104 12.18 -9.06 15.83
CA LEU A 104 13.18 -9.11 14.75
C LEU A 104 14.32 -8.10 14.94
N ILE A 105 14.02 -6.94 15.53
CA ILE A 105 15.03 -5.93 15.86
C ILE A 105 15.86 -6.40 17.07
N GLN A 106 15.22 -6.84 18.16
CA GLN A 106 15.91 -7.24 19.39
C GLN A 106 16.82 -8.48 19.22
N ASN A 107 16.42 -9.44 18.39
CA ASN A 107 17.24 -10.63 18.12
C ASN A 107 18.58 -10.28 17.43
N GLU A 108 18.69 -9.11 16.80
CA GLU A 108 19.92 -8.61 16.20
C GLU A 108 20.87 -8.01 17.25
N ASP A 109 20.33 -7.23 18.20
CA ASP A 109 21.11 -6.62 19.28
C ASP A 109 21.79 -7.69 20.14
N ASN A 110 21.06 -8.77 20.45
CA ASN A 110 21.59 -9.90 21.24
C ASN A 110 22.64 -10.72 20.49
N ASN A 111 22.52 -10.86 19.16
CA ASN A 111 23.51 -11.59 18.34
C ASN A 111 24.80 -10.78 18.13
N THR A 112 24.71 -9.46 18.10
CA THR A 112 25.88 -8.58 17.99
C THR A 112 26.68 -8.57 19.30
N GLN A 113 26.00 -8.50 20.46
CA GLN A 113 26.66 -8.61 21.77
C GLN A 113 27.38 -9.96 21.98
N THR A 114 26.80 -11.06 21.51
CA THR A 114 27.42 -12.39 21.69
C THR A 114 28.68 -12.56 20.84
N LYS A 115 28.75 -11.95 19.65
CA LYS A 115 29.95 -12.00 18.79
C LYS A 115 31.08 -11.12 19.31
N GLU A 116 30.79 -9.94 19.85
CA GLU A 116 31.81 -9.08 20.46
C GLU A 116 32.44 -9.71 21.71
N ILE A 117 31.65 -10.46 22.51
CA ILE A 117 32.17 -11.16 23.71
C ILE A 117 33.02 -12.39 23.33
N SER A 118 32.81 -12.99 22.15
CA SER A 118 33.54 -14.19 21.71
C SER A 118 34.94 -13.95 21.12
N THR A 119 35.35 -12.69 20.93
CA THR A 119 36.68 -12.33 20.37
C THR A 119 37.64 -11.70 21.37
N GLN A 120 37.37 -11.79 22.69
CA GLN A 120 38.41 -11.51 23.68
C GLN A 120 39.28 -12.75 23.87
N GLU A 121 40.30 -12.83 23.02
CA GLU A 121 41.54 -13.55 23.33
C GLU A 121 41.99 -13.24 24.76
N LYS A 122 42.36 -14.31 25.46
CA LYS A 122 43.06 -14.26 26.74
C LYS A 122 44.25 -13.30 26.64
N CYS A 123 44.19 -12.18 27.34
CA CYS A 123 45.39 -11.48 27.78
C CYS A 123 45.18 -10.81 29.15
N PRO A 124 46.27 -10.61 29.92
CA PRO A 124 46.28 -10.78 31.36
C PRO A 124 45.73 -9.57 32.13
N LYS A 125 45.23 -9.86 33.34
CA LYS A 125 44.79 -8.89 34.33
C LYS A 125 45.90 -7.87 34.64
N THR A 126 45.61 -6.60 34.45
CA THR A 126 46.27 -5.51 35.16
C THR A 126 45.24 -4.53 35.71
N ASN A 127 45.33 -4.32 37.03
CA ASN A 127 44.65 -3.25 37.76
C ASN A 127 45.10 -1.88 37.21
N LYS A 128 44.17 -0.92 37.11
CA LYS A 128 44.31 0.43 37.70
C LYS A 128 43.09 1.33 37.44
N THR A 129 42.58 1.84 38.56
CA THR A 129 42.22 3.24 38.89
C THR A 129 41.08 3.94 38.14
N ASN A 130 40.12 4.39 38.97
CA ASN A 130 39.02 5.30 38.65
C ASN A 130 39.53 6.67 38.17
N GLU A 131 39.06 7.10 36.99
CA GLU A 131 39.01 8.52 36.60
C GLU A 131 37.58 8.90 36.19
N PRO A 132 37.17 10.16 36.45
CA PRO A 132 35.78 10.58 36.31
C PRO A 132 35.40 10.79 34.83
N ILE A 133 34.28 10.19 34.44
CA ILE A 133 33.66 10.31 33.13
C ILE A 133 33.29 11.78 32.88
N LYS A 134 34.02 12.45 31.97
CA LYS A 134 33.63 13.73 31.40
C LYS A 134 32.33 13.55 30.61
N LYS A 135 31.31 14.36 30.94
CA LYS A 135 30.05 14.46 30.18
C LYS A 135 30.37 14.83 28.73
N ALA A 136 30.06 13.94 27.80
CA ALA A 136 30.14 14.20 26.37
C ALA A 136 29.14 15.29 25.99
N GLN A 137 29.60 16.32 25.30
CA GLN A 137 28.78 17.36 24.67
C GLN A 137 27.70 16.71 23.77
N GLU A 138 26.45 17.11 23.96
CA GLU A 138 25.33 16.71 23.11
C GLU A 138 25.60 17.15 21.66
N LYS A 139 25.55 16.17 20.74
CA LYS A 139 25.92 16.30 19.34
C LYS A 139 24.83 17.03 18.51
N PRO A 140 25.19 17.66 17.37
CA PRO A 140 24.33 18.40 16.43
C PRO A 140 23.27 17.56 15.68
N TRP A 141 23.04 16.31 16.09
CA TRP A 141 22.12 15.37 15.42
C TRP A 141 20.64 15.76 15.57
N ASN A 142 20.31 16.44 16.66
CA ASN A 142 18.94 16.89 16.94
C ASN A 142 18.46 17.89 15.87
N GLU A 143 19.34 18.77 15.39
CA GLU A 143 18.99 19.79 14.41
C GLU A 143 18.73 19.24 13.01
N GLN A 144 19.50 18.24 12.56
CA GLN A 144 19.27 17.61 11.25
C GLN A 144 17.97 16.80 11.22
N PHE A 145 17.65 16.10 12.30
CA PHE A 145 16.40 15.36 12.45
C PHE A 145 15.19 16.30 12.50
N LEU A 146 15.28 17.40 13.27
CA LEU A 146 14.25 18.44 13.35
C LEU A 146 14.00 19.09 11.97
N ARG A 147 15.06 19.40 11.22
CA ARG A 147 14.92 19.94 9.84
C ARG A 147 14.24 18.97 8.89
N TRP A 148 14.59 17.68 8.95
CA TRP A 148 13.96 16.65 8.13
C TRP A 148 12.46 16.47 8.46
N GLN A 149 12.10 16.51 9.75
CA GLN A 149 10.69 16.47 10.16
C GLN A 149 9.90 17.70 9.68
N GLN A 150 10.49 18.90 9.80
CA GLN A 150 9.85 20.15 9.33
C GLN A 150 9.58 20.13 7.82
N GLN A 151 10.56 19.73 7.00
CA GLN A 151 10.39 19.62 5.54
C GLN A 151 9.29 18.64 5.15
N LYS A 152 9.15 17.51 5.87
CA LYS A 152 8.05 16.57 5.65
C LYS A 152 6.69 17.19 5.94
N ASN A 153 6.56 17.91 7.06
CA ASN A 153 5.31 18.55 7.45
C ASN A 153 4.89 19.65 6.46
N GLU A 154 5.83 20.46 5.99
CA GLU A 154 5.56 21.49 4.96
C GLU A 154 5.04 20.87 3.67
N ARG A 155 5.65 19.77 3.21
CA ARG A 155 5.20 19.04 2.01
C ARG A 155 3.78 18.49 2.16
N TRP A 156 3.42 17.98 3.34
CA TRP A 156 2.06 17.51 3.62
C TRP A 156 1.04 18.65 3.66
N GLN A 157 1.41 19.82 4.20
CA GLN A 157 0.54 21.00 4.19
C GLN A 157 0.31 21.55 2.78
N GLN A 158 1.35 21.58 1.93
CA GLN A 158 1.21 21.97 0.52
C GLN A 158 0.28 21.02 -0.24
N LEU A 159 0.42 19.71 -0.03
CA LEU A 159 -0.48 18.71 -0.61
C LEU A 159 -1.93 18.90 -0.15
N ALA A 160 -2.15 19.17 1.14
CA ALA A 160 -3.49 19.44 1.67
C ALA A 160 -4.12 20.69 1.04
N GLN A 161 -3.34 21.76 0.83
CA GLN A 161 -3.83 22.98 0.17
C GLN A 161 -4.18 22.74 -1.31
N VAL A 162 -3.37 21.98 -2.05
CA VAL A 162 -3.66 21.62 -3.44
C VAL A 162 -4.94 20.79 -3.54
N LEU A 163 -5.13 19.82 -2.65
CA LEU A 163 -6.34 19.01 -2.60
C LEU A 163 -7.57 19.83 -2.22
N SER A 164 -7.43 20.77 -1.29
CA SER A 164 -8.51 21.70 -0.93
C SER A 164 -8.95 22.57 -2.11
N ARG A 165 -8.00 23.14 -2.88
CA ARG A 165 -8.30 23.95 -4.06
C ARG A 165 -9.05 23.16 -5.14
N LYS A 166 -8.60 21.93 -5.42
CA LYS A 166 -9.28 21.04 -6.38
C LYS A 166 -10.71 20.70 -5.96
N ASN A 167 -10.95 20.50 -4.67
CA ASN A 167 -12.31 20.26 -4.17
C ASN A 167 -13.21 21.50 -4.34
N THR A 168 -12.68 22.71 -4.11
CA THR A 168 -13.44 23.96 -4.31
C THR A 168 -13.77 24.19 -5.78
N GLU A 169 -12.84 23.94 -6.70
CA GLU A 169 -13.07 24.01 -8.15
C GLU A 169 -14.14 22.99 -8.61
N THR A 170 -14.10 21.78 -8.05
CA THR A 170 -15.09 20.73 -8.36
C THR A 170 -16.49 21.13 -7.89
N GLN A 171 -16.62 21.76 -6.71
CA GLN A 171 -17.90 22.26 -6.21
C GLN A 171 -18.43 23.45 -7.02
N GLN A 172 -17.55 24.33 -7.51
CA GLN A 172 -17.96 25.43 -8.41
C GLN A 172 -18.45 24.91 -9.77
N HIS A 173 -17.81 23.87 -10.33
CA HIS A 173 -18.27 23.23 -11.56
C HIS A 173 -19.64 22.52 -11.38
N GLN A 174 -19.89 21.91 -10.22
CA GLN A 174 -21.19 21.30 -9.91
C GLN A 174 -22.30 22.35 -9.77
N ASN A 175 -22.05 23.46 -9.05
CA ASN A 175 -23.01 24.55 -8.91
C ASN A 175 -23.33 25.23 -10.26
N ASN A 176 -22.35 25.33 -11.18
CA ASN A 176 -22.55 25.89 -12.51
C ASN A 176 -23.34 24.95 -13.46
N ASN A 177 -23.34 23.64 -13.22
CA ASN A 177 -24.18 22.69 -13.95
C ASN A 177 -25.61 22.68 -13.40
N GLU A 178 -25.80 22.71 -12.09
CA GLU A 178 -27.15 22.81 -11.48
C GLU A 178 -27.89 24.10 -11.87
N LYS A 179 -27.17 25.21 -12.09
CA LYS A 179 -27.76 26.47 -12.56
C LYS A 179 -28.20 26.38 -14.03
N ARG A 180 -27.46 25.64 -14.86
CA ARG A 180 -27.78 25.42 -16.28
C ARG A 180 -29.01 24.53 -16.48
N ASP A 181 -29.19 23.53 -15.64
CA ASP A 181 -30.36 22.62 -15.72
C ASP A 181 -31.67 23.28 -15.27
N LYS A 182 -31.61 24.37 -14.49
CA LYS A 182 -32.80 25.13 -14.05
C LYS A 182 -33.27 26.19 -15.06
N ASP A 183 -32.40 26.62 -15.97
CA ASP A 183 -32.68 27.66 -16.97
C ASP A 183 -32.98 27.08 -18.37
N TRP A 184 -33.02 25.75 -18.53
CA TRP A 184 -33.37 25.11 -19.80
C TRP A 184 -34.90 25.09 -19.98
N PRO A 185 -35.47 25.74 -21.02
CA PRO A 185 -36.91 25.71 -21.22
C PRO A 185 -37.37 24.29 -21.52
N ALA A 186 -38.37 23.82 -20.78
CA ALA A 186 -38.99 22.51 -21.01
C ALA A 186 -39.55 22.47 -22.43
N LEU A 187 -38.89 21.74 -23.33
CA LEU A 187 -39.43 21.41 -24.65
C LEU A 187 -40.64 20.50 -24.44
N GLN A 188 -41.83 21.07 -24.57
CA GLN A 188 -43.05 20.26 -24.60
C GLN A 188 -43.00 19.32 -25.81
N PRO A 189 -43.29 18.02 -25.62
CA PRO A 189 -43.34 17.09 -26.74
C PRO A 189 -44.48 17.49 -27.68
N LYS A 190 -44.17 17.77 -28.95
CA LYS A 190 -45.17 17.96 -30.00
C LYS A 190 -45.89 16.63 -30.24
N PRO A 191 -47.24 16.61 -30.35
CA PRO A 191 -47.97 15.39 -30.68
C PRO A 191 -47.60 14.93 -32.10
N MET A 192 -47.18 13.67 -32.21
CA MET A 192 -46.86 13.01 -33.46
C MET A 192 -48.17 12.61 -34.15
N ASN A 193 -48.51 13.27 -35.26
CA ASN A 193 -49.68 12.90 -36.07
C ASN A 193 -49.34 11.63 -36.85
N ILE A 194 -49.87 10.50 -36.41
CA ILE A 194 -49.72 9.21 -37.09
C ILE A 194 -50.88 9.06 -38.07
N THR A 195 -50.66 9.41 -39.33
CA THR A 195 -51.57 9.07 -40.42
C THR A 195 -51.37 7.59 -40.75
N LYS A 196 -52.39 6.75 -40.50
CA LYS A 196 -52.40 5.35 -40.93
C LYS A 196 -52.56 5.28 -42.45
N THR A 197 -51.55 4.77 -43.15
CA THR A 197 -51.72 4.18 -44.48
C THR A 197 -51.36 2.71 -44.40
N ALA A 198 -52.38 1.87 -44.61
CA ALA A 198 -52.21 0.45 -44.78
C ALA A 198 -51.68 0.18 -46.18
N THR A 199 -50.59 -0.58 -46.28
CA THR A 199 -50.25 -1.32 -47.50
C THR A 199 -49.80 -2.71 -47.11
N ASN A 200 -50.56 -3.69 -47.60
CA ASN A 200 -50.26 -5.11 -47.62
C ASN A 200 -48.90 -5.37 -48.28
N THR A 201 -48.08 -6.18 -47.63
CA THR A 201 -47.13 -7.03 -48.35
C THR A 201 -46.96 -8.33 -47.59
N SER A 202 -47.37 -9.41 -48.25
CA SER A 202 -47.13 -10.80 -47.86
C SER A 202 -45.64 -11.09 -47.82
N TYR A 203 -45.17 -11.78 -46.78
CA TYR A 203 -44.00 -12.64 -46.90
C TYR A 203 -44.29 -13.97 -46.24
N ASP A 204 -44.06 -14.99 -47.06
CA ASP A 204 -44.28 -16.40 -46.83
C ASP A 204 -43.47 -16.98 -45.67
N ASN A 205 -44.04 -18.07 -45.15
CA ASN A 205 -43.43 -19.07 -44.29
C ASN A 205 -42.00 -19.45 -44.69
N MET A 206 -41.08 -19.43 -43.74
CA MET A 206 -40.16 -20.55 -43.51
C MET A 206 -39.88 -20.72 -42.02
N THR A 207 -40.55 -21.72 -41.45
CA THR A 207 -40.14 -22.49 -40.27
C THR A 207 -38.73 -23.04 -40.44
N ASN A 208 -37.88 -22.93 -39.41
CA ASN A 208 -37.15 -24.08 -38.85
C ASN A 208 -36.26 -23.67 -37.65
N GLY A 209 -36.35 -24.46 -36.57
CA GLY A 209 -35.19 -24.75 -35.73
C GLY A 209 -35.11 -24.07 -34.37
N ILE A 210 -36.02 -24.40 -33.45
CA ILE A 210 -35.71 -24.39 -32.02
C ILE A 210 -34.87 -25.63 -31.74
N GLN A 211 -33.64 -25.44 -31.22
CA GLN A 211 -32.96 -26.47 -30.45
C GLN A 211 -32.10 -25.79 -29.37
N THR A 212 -32.60 -25.85 -28.15
CA THR A 212 -31.87 -25.66 -26.90
C THR A 212 -31.15 -26.95 -26.54
N ASP A 213 -29.95 -26.84 -25.97
CA ASP A 213 -29.27 -27.73 -25.02
C ASP A 213 -27.77 -27.38 -25.05
N SER A 214 -26.93 -27.43 -24.02
CA SER A 214 -27.08 -27.83 -22.62
C SER A 214 -25.80 -27.36 -21.87
N ALA A 215 -25.87 -27.48 -20.55
CA ALA A 215 -24.87 -27.18 -19.51
C ALA A 215 -23.39 -27.55 -19.80
N TYR A 216 -22.47 -26.75 -19.24
CA TYR A 216 -21.12 -27.23 -18.88
C TYR A 216 -20.90 -27.17 -17.38
N PHE A 217 -20.58 -28.37 -16.87
CA PHE A 217 -20.29 -28.75 -15.50
C PHE A 217 -18.90 -28.29 -15.03
N PHE A 218 -18.79 -28.12 -13.72
CA PHE A 218 -17.55 -28.06 -12.95
C PHE A 218 -16.82 -29.41 -12.94
N HIS A 219 -15.49 -29.36 -12.97
CA HIS A 219 -14.62 -30.23 -12.18
C HIS A 219 -13.43 -29.43 -11.66
#